data_AF-A0A839LJS1-F1
#
_entry.id   AF-A0A839LJS1-F1
#
_cell.length_a   1.000
_cell.length_b   1.000
_cell.length_c   1.000
_cell.angle_alpha   90.00
_cell.angle_beta   90.00
_cell.angle_gamma   90.00
#
_symmetry.space_group_name_H-M   'P 1'
#
loop_
_entity.id
_entity.type
_entity.pdbx_description
1 polymer ?
#
loop_
_entity_poly.entity_id
_entity_poly.type
_entity_poly.pdbx_seq_one_letter_code
_entity_poly.pdbx_strand_id
1 'polypeptide(L)'
;MTTVGAMPASAAASAEAQPPKPSGLGQRTAQGLIAGEVGAEGIAPHLQRLIDGGEDWQLFSALRVLGDCRRAASELQMMHTLMERAPGYSKGQSMLDRARANHHACQSIPSALWAQESALYRRVISHGMPGAAPGYLEMLLASGASPPAETLQEARAWVYAEAVKGGILAIRMAADGDASNPALSAVEQRAMWHVLQVRQPPDGYGGKEATIAVYDQRFHQRWPQFSLADEQKAEARARELLAGMPPLPGSK
;
A
#
# COMPACT_ATOMS: atom_id res chain seq x y z
N MET A 1 60.36 -37.57 34.43
CA MET A 1 59.84 -36.45 35.24
C MET A 1 59.81 -35.24 34.31
N THR A 2 58.65 -34.97 33.72
CA THR A 2 58.46 -33.85 32.79
C THR A 2 57.01 -33.42 32.95
N THR A 3 56.83 -32.32 33.70
CA THR A 3 55.57 -31.66 33.95
C THR A 3 55.22 -30.77 32.75
N VAL A 4 54.12 -31.08 32.07
CA VAL A 4 53.56 -30.22 31.02
C VAL A 4 52.54 -29.28 31.69
N GLY A 5 52.84 -27.99 31.68
CA GLY A 5 51.97 -26.95 32.21
C GLY A 5 50.77 -26.69 31.29
N ALA A 6 49.58 -26.66 31.88
CA ALA A 6 48.34 -26.27 31.21
C ALA A 6 48.25 -24.73 31.12
N MET A 7 48.03 -24.20 29.92
CA MET A 7 47.68 -22.80 29.70
C MET A 7 46.16 -22.59 29.87
N PRO A 8 45.69 -21.47 30.44
CA PRO A 8 44.27 -21.14 30.51
C PRO A 8 43.75 -20.60 29.17
N ALA A 9 42.63 -21.15 28.71
CA ALA A 9 41.88 -20.64 27.56
C ALA A 9 41.17 -19.33 27.94
N SER A 10 41.52 -18.24 27.26
CA SER A 10 40.86 -16.95 27.39
C SER A 10 39.59 -16.94 26.53
N ALA A 11 38.42 -16.95 27.18
CA ALA A 11 37.13 -16.79 26.51
C ALA A 11 36.94 -15.31 26.12
N ALA A 12 37.04 -15.02 24.83
CA ALA A 12 36.60 -13.73 24.27
C ALA A 12 35.07 -13.74 24.20
N ALA A 13 34.42 -12.95 25.04
CA ALA A 13 32.99 -12.70 24.96
C ALA A 13 32.70 -11.83 23.73
N SER A 14 32.06 -12.42 22.72
CA SER A 14 31.43 -11.68 21.63
C SER A 14 30.28 -10.86 22.20
N ALA A 15 30.46 -9.54 22.28
CA ALA A 15 29.36 -8.62 22.47
C ALA A 15 28.52 -8.63 21.18
N GLU A 16 27.40 -9.36 21.19
CA GLU A 16 26.35 -9.25 20.19
C GLU A 16 25.87 -7.80 20.18
N ALA A 17 26.24 -7.05 19.13
CA ALA A 17 25.74 -5.71 18.89
C ALA A 17 24.23 -5.80 18.66
N GLN A 18 23.44 -5.32 19.63
CA GLN A 18 22.01 -5.18 19.44
C GLN A 18 21.75 -4.30 18.21
N PRO A 19 20.84 -4.70 17.31
CA PRO A 19 20.48 -3.86 16.17
C PRO A 19 19.96 -2.51 16.69
N PRO A 20 20.38 -1.39 16.08
CA PRO A 20 19.93 -0.07 16.51
C PRO A 20 18.40 -0.01 16.46
N LYS A 21 17.77 0.43 17.55
CA LYS A 21 16.33 0.68 17.62
C LYS A 21 15.93 1.58 16.45
N PRO A 22 14.88 1.26 15.68
CA PRO A 22 14.43 2.12 14.59
C PRO A 22 14.06 3.49 15.16
N SER A 23 14.69 4.52 14.62
CA SER A 23 14.42 5.92 14.94
C SER A 23 12.93 6.21 14.72
N GLY A 24 12.26 6.84 15.70
CA GLY A 24 10.82 7.08 15.68
C GLY A 24 10.29 7.85 14.46
N LEU A 25 11.15 8.50 13.68
CA LEU A 25 10.81 9.12 12.40
C LEU A 25 10.31 8.11 11.37
N GLY A 26 10.94 6.92 11.26
CA GLY A 26 10.57 5.92 10.24
C GLY A 26 9.19 5.29 10.46
N GLN A 27 8.78 5.14 11.72
CA GLN A 27 7.42 4.70 12.07
C GLN A 27 6.37 5.81 11.91
N ARG A 28 6.73 7.09 12.08
CA ARG A 28 5.83 8.24 11.93
C ARG A 28 5.61 8.62 10.47
N THR A 29 6.64 8.56 9.62
CA THR A 29 6.50 8.79 8.18
C THR A 29 5.61 7.75 7.50
N ALA A 30 5.54 6.52 8.05
CA ALA A 30 4.62 5.48 7.57
C ALA A 30 3.13 5.81 7.86
N GLN A 31 2.84 6.72 8.80
CA GLN A 31 1.49 7.20 9.13
C GLN A 31 1.07 8.45 8.32
N GLY A 32 1.86 8.82 7.31
CA GLY A 32 1.61 9.94 6.40
C GLY A 32 2.66 11.04 6.54
N LEU A 33 2.81 11.85 5.48
CA LEU A 33 3.60 13.09 5.52
C LEU A 33 3.00 14.03 6.58
N ILE A 34 3.63 14.13 7.74
CA ILE A 34 3.36 15.21 8.69
C ILE A 34 4.27 16.36 8.28
N ALA A 35 3.75 17.28 7.45
CA ALA A 35 4.47 18.48 7.01
C ALA A 35 5.08 19.32 8.16
N GLY A 36 4.66 19.10 9.42
CA GLY A 36 5.26 19.74 10.59
C GLY A 36 6.65 19.23 11.00
N GLU A 37 7.08 18.06 10.52
CA GLU A 37 8.39 17.46 10.88
C GLU A 37 9.45 17.64 9.79
N VAL A 38 9.06 18.11 8.60
CA VAL A 38 9.96 18.31 7.46
C VAL A 38 10.43 19.76 7.48
N GLY A 39 11.69 19.99 7.86
CA GLY A 39 12.27 21.33 7.89
C GLY A 39 12.39 21.97 6.50
N ALA A 40 13.08 23.11 6.42
CA ALA A 40 13.28 23.84 5.16
C ALA A 40 13.97 23.01 4.04
N GLU A 41 14.61 21.90 4.40
CA GLU A 41 15.27 20.97 3.48
C GLU A 41 14.30 20.14 2.61
N GLY A 42 13.01 20.08 2.96
CA GLY A 42 12.02 19.26 2.26
C GLY A 42 12.17 17.75 2.53
N ILE A 43 11.34 16.94 1.86
CA ILE A 43 11.26 15.50 2.13
C ILE A 43 12.36 14.66 1.44
N ALA A 44 13.00 15.20 0.40
CA ALA A 44 13.93 14.43 -0.43
C ALA A 44 15.12 13.80 0.34
N PRO A 45 15.83 14.51 1.25
CA PRO A 45 16.91 13.89 2.02
C PRO A 45 16.43 12.76 2.94
N HIS A 46 15.19 12.84 3.43
CA HIS A 46 14.59 11.78 4.24
C HIS A 46 14.28 10.54 3.42
N LEU A 47 13.72 10.73 2.21
CA LEU A 47 13.49 9.63 1.27
C LEU A 47 14.79 8.95 0.86
N GLN A 48 15.83 9.72 0.55
CA GLN A 48 17.12 9.16 0.16
C GLN A 48 17.71 8.30 1.29
N ARG A 49 17.64 8.76 2.54
CA ARG A 49 18.08 7.95 3.71
C ARG A 49 17.33 6.63 3.85
N LEU A 50 16.02 6.62 3.60
CA LEU A 50 15.22 5.38 3.62
C LEU A 50 15.62 4.44 2.48
N ILE A 51 15.99 5.00 1.33
CA ILE A 51 16.42 4.22 0.15
C ILE A 51 17.81 3.63 0.34
N ASP A 52 18.75 4.45 0.84
CA ASP A 52 20.12 4.05 1.13
C ASP A 52 20.19 3.00 2.24
N GLY A 53 19.23 3.02 3.19
CA GLY A 53 19.11 2.00 4.22
C GLY A 53 18.79 0.61 3.66
N GLY A 54 18.16 0.52 2.49
CA GLY A 54 18.04 -0.72 1.70
C GLY A 54 17.11 -1.81 2.25
N GLU A 55 16.60 -1.65 3.47
CA GLU A 55 15.61 -2.53 4.11
C GLU A 55 14.25 -2.41 3.42
N ASP A 56 13.59 -3.53 3.13
CA ASP A 56 12.37 -3.53 2.32
C ASP A 56 11.25 -2.66 2.92
N TRP A 57 11.11 -2.65 4.24
CA TRP A 57 10.09 -1.84 4.91
C TRP A 57 10.40 -0.34 4.82
N GLN A 58 11.68 0.05 4.78
CA GLN A 58 12.11 1.44 4.58
C GLN A 58 11.86 1.87 3.14
N LEU A 59 12.21 1.00 2.18
CA LEU A 59 11.92 1.21 0.76
C LEU A 59 10.42 1.37 0.53
N PHE A 60 9.60 0.49 1.10
CA PHE A 60 8.15 0.56 0.97
C PHE A 60 7.57 1.81 1.64
N SER A 61 8.12 2.23 2.78
CA SER A 61 7.74 3.49 3.43
C SER A 61 8.09 4.70 2.56
N ALA A 62 9.26 4.72 1.92
CA ALA A 62 9.65 5.76 0.97
C ALA A 62 8.71 5.80 -0.24
N LEU A 63 8.33 4.64 -0.78
CA LEU A 63 7.38 4.53 -1.90
C LEU A 63 5.99 5.06 -1.54
N ARG A 64 5.50 4.79 -0.32
CA ARG A 64 4.24 5.37 0.15
C ARG A 64 4.28 6.91 0.19
N VAL A 65 5.37 7.47 0.69
CA VAL A 65 5.58 8.93 0.74
C VAL A 65 5.67 9.52 -0.67
N LEU A 66 6.33 8.84 -1.62
CA LEU A 66 6.33 9.24 -3.04
C LEU A 66 4.91 9.24 -3.64
N GLY A 67 4.12 8.19 -3.37
CA GLY A 67 2.72 8.11 -3.78
C GLY A 67 1.85 9.24 -3.22
N ASP A 68 2.02 9.55 -1.93
CA ASP A 68 1.36 10.70 -1.29
C ASP A 68 1.78 12.03 -1.95
N CYS A 69 3.06 12.20 -2.25
CA CYS A 69 3.58 13.39 -2.90
C CYS A 69 3.04 13.58 -4.32
N ARG A 70 2.82 12.50 -5.06
CA ARG A 70 2.18 12.55 -6.38
C ARG A 70 0.73 13.07 -6.30
N ARG A 71 0.01 12.75 -5.22
CA ARG A 71 -1.36 13.22 -4.99
C ARG A 71 -1.45 14.64 -4.44
N ALA A 72 -0.41 15.12 -3.76
CA ALA A 72 -0.44 16.40 -3.04
C ALA A 72 -0.83 17.61 -3.91
N ALA A 73 -0.42 17.65 -5.19
CA ALA A 73 -0.82 18.73 -6.09
C ALA A 73 -2.32 18.70 -6.41
N SER A 74 -2.86 17.52 -6.75
CA SER A 74 -4.28 17.33 -7.02
C SER A 74 -5.15 17.57 -5.78
N GLU A 75 -4.67 17.15 -4.60
CA GLU A 75 -5.33 17.43 -3.33
C GLU A 75 -5.38 18.92 -3.02
N LEU A 76 -4.28 19.65 -3.22
CA LEU A 76 -4.23 21.09 -3.05
C LEU A 76 -5.22 21.79 -3.98
N GLN A 77 -5.26 21.40 -5.26
CA GLN A 77 -6.22 21.95 -6.22
C GLN A 77 -7.67 21.65 -5.81
N MET A 78 -7.98 20.42 -5.41
CA MET A 78 -9.30 20.04 -4.93
C MET A 78 -9.73 20.85 -3.69
N MET A 79 -8.83 21.05 -2.73
CA MET A 79 -9.09 21.86 -1.55
C MET A 79 -9.35 23.32 -1.90
N HIS A 80 -8.60 23.88 -2.85
CA HIS A 80 -8.85 25.23 -3.37
C HIS A 80 -10.27 25.35 -3.94
N THR A 81 -10.67 24.44 -4.83
CA THR A 81 -12.02 24.44 -5.42
C THR A 81 -13.12 24.24 -4.36
N LEU A 82 -12.89 23.39 -3.36
CA LEU A 82 -13.84 23.19 -2.26
C LEU A 82 -14.02 24.48 -1.45
N MET A 83 -12.94 25.19 -1.14
CA MET A 83 -12.96 26.44 -0.39
C MET A 83 -13.65 27.57 -1.13
N GLU A 84 -13.51 27.64 -2.45
CA GLU A 84 -14.22 28.60 -3.30
C GLU A 84 -15.74 28.34 -3.30
N ARG A 85 -16.15 27.06 -3.29
CA ARG A 85 -17.55 26.66 -3.38
C ARG A 85 -18.30 26.65 -2.05
N ALA A 86 -17.58 26.57 -0.93
CA ALA A 86 -18.16 26.50 0.42
C ALA A 86 -17.53 27.54 1.37
N PRO A 87 -17.72 28.85 1.12
CA PRO A 87 -17.23 29.89 2.01
C PRO A 87 -17.85 29.72 3.40
N GLY A 88 -17.02 29.52 4.43
CA GLY A 88 -17.46 29.29 5.81
C GLY A 88 -17.20 27.87 6.35
N TYR A 89 -16.61 26.97 5.56
CA TYR A 89 -16.16 25.68 6.08
C TYR A 89 -15.00 25.87 7.07
N SER A 90 -15.30 25.86 8.37
CA SER A 90 -14.37 26.23 9.45
C SER A 90 -13.11 25.36 9.53
N LYS A 91 -13.18 24.10 9.08
CA LYS A 91 -12.02 23.20 8.97
C LYS A 91 -11.24 23.39 7.67
N GLY A 92 -11.82 24.04 6.67
CA GLY A 92 -11.29 24.13 5.32
C GLY A 92 -9.97 24.86 5.23
N GLN A 93 -9.79 25.94 5.98
CA GLN A 93 -8.51 26.67 6.02
C GLN A 93 -7.39 25.78 6.57
N SER A 94 -7.64 25.03 7.66
CA SER A 94 -6.64 24.11 8.23
C SER A 94 -6.27 22.97 7.29
N MET A 95 -7.24 22.47 6.50
CA MET A 95 -7.01 21.45 5.48
C MET A 95 -6.21 22.01 4.30
N LEU A 96 -6.53 23.23 3.86
CA LEU A 96 -5.80 23.91 2.79
C LEU A 96 -4.35 24.20 3.19
N ASP A 97 -4.12 24.68 4.41
CA ASP A 97 -2.77 24.94 4.91
C ASP A 97 -1.96 23.64 5.02
N ARG A 98 -2.58 22.54 5.44
CA ARG A 98 -1.95 21.21 5.41
C ARG A 98 -1.62 20.76 3.98
N ALA A 99 -2.55 20.91 3.04
CA ALA A 99 -2.33 20.54 1.65
C ALA A 99 -1.19 21.36 1.01
N ARG A 100 -1.10 22.66 1.32
CA ARG A 100 0.01 23.54 0.89
C ARG A 100 1.34 23.09 1.46
N ALA A 101 1.39 22.81 2.77
CA ALA A 101 2.62 22.37 3.42
C ALA A 101 3.10 21.02 2.88
N ASN A 102 2.19 20.07 2.66
CA ASN A 102 2.48 18.79 2.00
C ASN A 102 3.02 19.01 0.58
N HIS A 103 2.33 19.82 -0.23
CA HIS A 103 2.75 20.11 -1.59
C HIS A 103 4.15 20.74 -1.64
N HIS A 104 4.42 21.72 -0.78
CA HIS A 104 5.74 22.36 -0.65
C HIS A 104 6.83 21.35 -0.27
N ALA A 105 6.59 20.46 0.71
CA ALA A 105 7.56 19.43 1.08
C ALA A 105 7.93 18.52 -0.10
N CYS A 106 6.94 18.17 -0.93
CA CYS A 106 7.09 17.31 -2.10
C CYS A 106 7.82 17.97 -3.29
N GLN A 107 7.88 19.30 -3.36
CA GLN A 107 8.62 20.01 -4.42
C GLN A 107 10.14 19.76 -4.36
N SER A 108 10.66 19.33 -3.22
CA SER A 108 12.08 18.98 -3.05
C SER A 108 12.49 17.68 -3.74
N ILE A 109 11.54 16.84 -4.19
CA ILE A 109 11.83 15.51 -4.72
C ILE A 109 12.48 15.61 -6.11
N PRO A 110 13.74 15.15 -6.28
CA PRO A 110 14.42 15.21 -7.57
C PRO A 110 13.81 14.26 -8.58
N SER A 111 13.87 14.62 -9.87
CA SER A 111 13.40 13.77 -10.99
C SER A 111 14.05 12.39 -11.02
N ALA A 112 15.32 12.30 -10.61
CA ALA A 112 16.03 11.03 -10.49
C ALA A 112 15.35 10.05 -9.52
N LEU A 113 14.73 10.54 -8.45
CA LEU A 113 14.04 9.69 -7.50
C LEU A 113 12.70 9.18 -8.07
N TRP A 114 11.97 10.04 -8.78
CA TRP A 114 10.77 9.63 -9.53
C TRP A 114 11.08 8.57 -10.59
N ALA A 115 12.23 8.69 -11.27
CA ALA A 115 12.66 7.71 -12.27
C ALA A 115 12.98 6.33 -11.67
N GLN A 116 13.35 6.26 -10.38
CA GLN A 116 13.65 5.00 -9.69
C GLN A 116 12.41 4.30 -9.12
N GLU A 117 11.28 4.99 -8.98
CA GLU A 117 10.08 4.53 -8.27
C GLU A 117 9.61 3.13 -8.73
N SER A 118 9.52 2.92 -10.05
CA SER A 118 9.11 1.61 -10.60
C SER A 118 10.07 0.48 -10.27
N ALA A 119 11.39 0.73 -10.31
CA ALA A 119 12.40 -0.27 -9.97
C ALA A 119 12.35 -0.63 -8.48
N LEU A 120 12.14 0.38 -7.62
CA LEU A 120 11.98 0.19 -6.18
C LEU A 120 10.73 -0.64 -5.86
N TYR A 121 9.58 -0.36 -6.49
CA TYR A 121 8.37 -1.19 -6.35
C TYR A 121 8.62 -2.65 -6.74
N ARG A 122 9.24 -2.89 -7.91
CA ARG A 122 9.55 -4.26 -8.36
C ARG A 122 10.42 -5.01 -7.37
N ARG A 123 11.40 -4.34 -6.78
CA ARG A 123 12.27 -4.92 -5.74
C ARG A 123 11.44 -5.34 -4.52
N VAL A 124 10.67 -4.43 -3.91
CA VAL A 124 9.91 -4.77 -2.69
C VAL A 124 8.80 -5.81 -2.97
N ILE A 125 8.23 -5.83 -4.17
CA ILE A 125 7.29 -6.87 -4.61
C ILE A 125 7.99 -8.24 -4.69
N SER A 126 9.19 -8.29 -5.28
CA SER A 126 9.96 -9.54 -5.41
C SER A 126 10.33 -10.14 -4.04
N HIS A 127 10.47 -9.31 -3.01
CA HIS A 127 10.71 -9.73 -1.64
C HIS A 127 9.41 -10.02 -0.85
N GLY A 128 8.24 -9.90 -1.50
CA GLY A 128 6.95 -10.25 -0.92
C GLY A 128 6.42 -9.23 0.09
N MET A 129 6.82 -7.95 -0.01
CA MET A 129 6.34 -6.88 0.87
C MET A 129 4.81 -6.69 0.72
N PRO A 130 4.02 -6.86 1.80
CA PRO A 130 2.58 -6.64 1.75
C PRO A 130 2.22 -5.18 1.41
N GLY A 131 1.26 -4.99 0.51
CA GLY A 131 0.79 -3.69 0.02
C GLY A 131 1.61 -3.13 -1.14
N ALA A 132 2.75 -3.74 -1.50
CA ALA A 132 3.62 -3.23 -2.55
C ALA A 132 3.01 -3.38 -3.95
N ALA A 133 2.33 -4.50 -4.23
CA ALA A 133 1.71 -4.69 -5.55
C ALA A 133 0.53 -3.73 -5.80
N PRO A 134 -0.40 -3.54 -4.84
CA PRO A 134 -1.38 -2.46 -4.89
C PRO A 134 -0.78 -1.07 -5.16
N GLY A 135 0.25 -0.70 -4.40
CA GLY A 135 0.91 0.59 -4.54
C GLY A 135 1.55 0.78 -5.92
N TYR A 136 2.16 -0.27 -6.49
CA TYR A 136 2.73 -0.21 -7.83
C TYR A 136 1.66 -0.01 -8.91
N LEU A 137 0.53 -0.72 -8.81
CA LEU A 137 -0.57 -0.55 -9.75
C LEU A 137 -1.18 0.86 -9.65
N GLU A 138 -1.39 1.37 -8.43
CA GLU A 138 -1.82 2.76 -8.23
C GLU A 138 -0.84 3.77 -8.84
N MET A 139 0.47 3.57 -8.63
CA MET A 139 1.51 4.42 -9.21
C MET A 139 1.45 4.41 -10.75
N LEU A 140 1.30 3.24 -11.38
CA LEU A 140 1.18 3.11 -12.84
C LEU A 140 -0.03 3.89 -13.36
N LEU A 141 -1.19 3.75 -12.70
CA LEU A 141 -2.43 4.41 -13.08
C LEU A 141 -2.40 5.93 -12.83
N ALA A 142 -1.66 6.39 -11.81
CA ALA A 142 -1.52 7.80 -11.46
C ALA A 142 -0.47 8.54 -12.30
N SER A 143 0.37 7.83 -13.06
CA SER A 143 1.49 8.45 -13.78
C SER A 143 1.08 9.34 -14.96
N GLY A 144 -0.18 9.31 -15.39
CA GLY A 144 -0.71 10.09 -16.52
C GLY A 144 -0.25 9.59 -17.89
N ALA A 145 0.91 8.94 -17.96
CA ALA A 145 1.33 8.14 -19.09
C ALA A 145 0.55 6.82 -19.10
N SER A 146 0.07 6.37 -20.26
CA SER A 146 -0.47 5.02 -20.41
C SER A 146 0.69 4.02 -20.35
N PRO A 147 0.82 3.23 -19.27
CA PRO A 147 1.88 2.23 -19.20
C PRO A 147 1.63 1.13 -20.23
N PRO A 148 2.69 0.42 -20.69
CA PRO A 148 2.53 -0.70 -21.61
C PRO A 148 1.52 -1.72 -21.06
N ALA A 149 0.70 -2.31 -21.95
CA ALA A 149 -0.35 -3.26 -21.56
C ALA A 149 0.21 -4.46 -20.78
N GLU A 150 1.39 -4.95 -21.17
CA GLU A 150 2.11 -6.03 -20.48
C GLU A 150 2.50 -5.64 -19.06
N THR A 151 3.01 -4.42 -18.84
CA THR A 151 3.35 -3.88 -17.52
C THR A 151 2.12 -3.80 -16.61
N LEU A 152 0.99 -3.35 -17.17
CA LEU A 152 -0.28 -3.36 -16.43
C LEU A 152 -0.72 -4.78 -16.08
N GLN A 153 -0.65 -5.71 -17.04
CA GLN A 153 -1.03 -7.10 -16.81
C GLN A 153 -0.16 -7.77 -15.74
N GLU A 154 1.14 -7.50 -15.73
CA GLU A 154 2.08 -7.96 -14.71
C GLU A 154 1.73 -7.40 -13.33
N ALA A 155 1.56 -6.07 -13.21
CA ALA A 155 1.20 -5.43 -11.94
C ALA A 155 -0.11 -5.99 -11.37
N ARG A 156 -1.09 -6.24 -12.25
CA ARG A 156 -2.38 -6.86 -11.92
C ARG A 156 -2.24 -8.29 -11.42
N ALA A 157 -1.38 -9.08 -12.04
CA ALA A 157 -1.07 -10.43 -11.59
C ALA A 157 -0.43 -10.41 -10.19
N TRP A 158 0.45 -9.45 -9.90
CA TRP A 158 1.01 -9.28 -8.57
C TRP A 158 -0.03 -8.89 -7.52
N VAL A 159 -0.95 -7.98 -7.85
CA VAL A 159 -2.07 -7.63 -6.97
C VAL A 159 -2.91 -8.87 -6.66
N TYR A 160 -3.26 -9.66 -7.67
CA TYR A 160 -4.01 -10.90 -7.44
C TYR A 160 -3.23 -11.90 -6.57
N ALA A 161 -1.93 -12.10 -6.83
CA ALA A 161 -1.09 -12.98 -6.03
C ALA A 161 -0.99 -12.54 -4.56
N GLU A 162 -0.97 -11.24 -4.29
CA GLU A 162 -1.01 -10.70 -2.94
C GLU A 162 -2.40 -10.85 -2.31
N ALA A 163 -3.47 -10.68 -3.08
CA ALA A 163 -4.84 -10.86 -2.64
C ALA A 163 -5.08 -12.31 -2.15
N VAL A 164 -4.60 -13.31 -2.90
CA VAL A 164 -4.67 -14.73 -2.53
C VAL A 164 -3.95 -15.02 -1.20
N LYS A 165 -2.90 -14.27 -0.88
CA LYS A 165 -2.18 -14.37 0.42
C LYS A 165 -2.90 -13.64 1.57
N GLY A 166 -4.04 -13.01 1.32
CA GLY A 166 -4.84 -12.33 2.34
C GLY A 166 -4.54 -10.84 2.51
N GLY A 167 -3.80 -10.20 1.58
CA GLY A 167 -3.55 -8.77 1.61
C GLY A 167 -4.84 -7.98 1.40
N ILE A 168 -5.37 -7.32 2.43
CA ILE A 168 -6.69 -6.66 2.40
C ILE A 168 -6.80 -5.61 1.29
N LEU A 169 -5.75 -4.79 1.10
CA LEU A 169 -5.76 -3.79 0.04
C LEU A 169 -5.79 -4.44 -1.35
N ALA A 170 -5.03 -5.51 -1.53
CA ALA A 170 -5.00 -6.28 -2.77
C ALA A 170 -6.34 -6.99 -3.05
N ILE A 171 -6.96 -7.59 -2.03
CA ILE A 171 -8.31 -8.19 -2.12
C ILE A 171 -9.31 -7.13 -2.56
N ARG A 172 -9.27 -5.94 -1.96
CA ARG A 172 -10.14 -4.83 -2.35
C ARG A 172 -9.95 -4.45 -3.82
N MET A 173 -8.72 -4.20 -4.25
CA MET A 173 -8.46 -3.87 -5.65
C MET A 173 -8.92 -4.97 -6.62
N ALA A 174 -8.71 -6.24 -6.25
CA ALA A 174 -9.15 -7.38 -7.05
C ALA A 174 -10.69 -7.52 -7.10
N ALA A 175 -11.39 -7.20 -6.01
CA ALA A 175 -12.85 -7.24 -5.90
C ALA A 175 -13.54 -6.08 -6.62
N ASP A 176 -12.99 -4.86 -6.52
CA ASP A 176 -13.51 -3.66 -7.17
C ASP A 176 -13.51 -3.82 -8.70
N GLY A 177 -12.45 -4.43 -9.23
CA GLY A 177 -12.18 -4.72 -10.63
C GLY A 177 -12.28 -3.56 -11.61
N ASP A 178 -12.59 -2.34 -11.17
CA ASP A 178 -12.78 -1.16 -12.01
C ASP A 178 -11.53 -0.89 -12.85
N ALA A 179 -11.65 -0.88 -14.19
CA ALA A 179 -10.61 -0.70 -15.24
C ALA A 179 -9.23 -1.40 -15.04
N SER A 180 -9.03 -2.12 -13.96
CA SER A 180 -7.73 -2.41 -13.37
C SER A 180 -7.47 -3.90 -13.27
N ASN A 181 -8.36 -4.79 -13.71
CA ASN A 181 -7.95 -6.14 -14.11
C ASN A 181 -8.97 -6.85 -15.05
N PRO A 182 -8.89 -6.69 -16.38
CA PRO A 182 -9.71 -7.50 -17.30
C PRO A 182 -9.31 -8.99 -17.29
N ALA A 183 -8.23 -9.39 -16.60
CA ALA A 183 -7.78 -10.77 -16.56
C ALA A 183 -8.54 -11.64 -15.55
N LEU A 184 -9.25 -11.05 -14.58
CA LEU A 184 -10.08 -11.84 -13.66
C LEU A 184 -11.42 -12.19 -14.32
N SER A 185 -11.80 -13.46 -14.21
CA SER A 185 -13.15 -13.88 -14.57
C SER A 185 -14.16 -13.27 -13.60
N ALA A 186 -15.42 -13.16 -14.03
CA ALA A 186 -16.49 -12.67 -13.17
C ALA A 186 -16.60 -13.49 -11.86
N VAL A 187 -16.41 -14.81 -11.94
CA VAL A 187 -16.40 -15.72 -10.80
C VAL A 187 -15.26 -15.40 -9.83
N GLU A 188 -14.06 -15.18 -10.35
CA GLU A 188 -12.89 -14.90 -9.50
C GLU A 188 -13.02 -13.54 -8.80
N GLN A 189 -13.50 -12.53 -9.52
CA GLN A 189 -13.76 -11.22 -8.93
C GLN A 189 -14.87 -11.27 -7.87
N ARG A 190 -15.96 -12.01 -8.14
CA ARG A 190 -17.03 -12.22 -7.16
C ARG A 190 -16.52 -12.99 -5.93
N ALA A 191 -15.60 -13.94 -6.12
CA ALA A 191 -14.95 -14.63 -5.01
C ALA A 191 -14.09 -13.69 -4.15
N MET A 192 -13.32 -12.78 -4.75
CA MET A 192 -12.57 -11.75 -4.02
C MET A 192 -13.49 -10.84 -3.20
N TRP A 193 -14.65 -10.50 -3.74
CA TRP A 193 -15.66 -9.73 -3.03
C TRP A 193 -16.19 -10.47 -1.79
N HIS A 194 -16.54 -11.75 -1.91
CA HIS A 194 -16.93 -12.60 -0.78
C HIS A 194 -15.83 -12.70 0.29
N VAL A 195 -14.57 -12.87 -0.12
CA VAL A 195 -13.42 -12.82 0.79
C VAL A 195 -13.35 -11.48 1.51
N LEU A 196 -13.52 -10.36 0.80
CA LEU A 196 -13.46 -9.02 1.38
C LEU A 196 -14.53 -8.81 2.46
N GLN A 197 -15.76 -9.27 2.22
CA GLN A 197 -16.86 -9.16 3.19
C GLN A 197 -16.55 -9.87 4.50
N VAL A 198 -15.95 -11.08 4.43
CA VAL A 198 -15.55 -11.86 5.61
C VAL A 198 -14.36 -11.19 6.31
N ARG A 199 -13.42 -10.62 5.55
CA ARG A 199 -12.16 -10.11 6.08
C ARG A 199 -12.20 -8.64 6.52
N GLN A 200 -13.20 -7.86 6.11
CA GLN A 200 -13.30 -6.45 6.48
C GLN A 200 -13.71 -6.27 7.96
N PRO A 201 -12.97 -5.47 8.74
CA PRO A 201 -13.38 -5.11 10.09
C PRO A 201 -14.71 -4.32 10.06
N PRO A 202 -15.59 -4.49 11.07
CA PRO A 202 -16.89 -3.81 11.16
C PRO A 202 -16.79 -2.28 11.15
N ASP A 203 -15.67 -1.71 11.60
CA ASP A 203 -15.58 -0.28 11.96
C ASP A 203 -14.83 0.59 10.93
N GLY A 204 -14.42 0.02 9.79
CA GLY A 204 -13.40 0.62 8.93
C GLY A 204 -13.85 1.79 8.04
N TYR A 205 -15.07 1.80 7.52
CA TYR A 205 -15.58 2.83 6.61
C TYR A 205 -17.11 2.87 6.70
N GLY A 206 -17.71 4.06 6.62
CA GLY A 206 -19.14 4.30 6.82
C GLY A 206 -20.04 3.23 6.18
N GLY A 207 -20.77 2.51 7.04
CA GLY A 207 -21.81 1.55 6.68
C GLY A 207 -21.34 0.43 5.75
N LYS A 208 -20.98 -0.74 6.30
CA LYS A 208 -20.77 -1.97 5.54
C LYS A 208 -21.86 -2.18 4.47
N GLU A 209 -23.11 -1.89 4.79
CA GLU A 209 -24.26 -2.05 3.90
C GLU A 209 -24.23 -1.12 2.67
N ALA A 210 -23.90 0.17 2.85
CA ALA A 210 -23.82 1.12 1.74
C ALA A 210 -22.67 0.79 0.79
N THR A 211 -21.55 0.33 1.35
CA THR A 211 -20.41 -0.13 0.55
C THR A 211 -20.77 -1.41 -0.21
N ILE A 212 -21.44 -2.38 0.43
CA ILE A 212 -21.85 -3.64 -0.20
C ILE A 212 -22.81 -3.40 -1.37
N ALA A 213 -23.85 -2.59 -1.18
CA ALA A 213 -24.83 -2.30 -2.22
C ALA A 213 -24.19 -1.65 -3.45
N VAL A 214 -23.26 -0.71 -3.26
CA VAL A 214 -22.55 -0.04 -4.37
C VAL A 214 -21.65 -1.02 -5.13
N TYR A 215 -21.04 -1.99 -4.45
CA TYR A 215 -20.26 -3.04 -5.12
C TYR A 215 -21.14 -4.02 -5.89
N ASP A 216 -22.20 -4.53 -5.29
CA ASP A 216 -23.12 -5.45 -5.94
C ASP A 216 -23.76 -4.80 -7.18
N GLN A 217 -24.17 -3.53 -7.08
CA GLN A 217 -24.69 -2.77 -8.21
C GLN A 217 -23.66 -2.66 -9.34
N ARG A 218 -22.41 -2.26 -9.04
CA ARG A 218 -21.34 -2.14 -10.06
C ARG A 218 -21.00 -3.48 -10.69
N PHE A 219 -20.98 -4.55 -9.89
CA PHE A 219 -20.74 -5.90 -10.38
C PHE A 219 -21.82 -6.32 -11.38
N HIS A 220 -23.10 -6.20 -11.02
CA HIS A 220 -24.19 -6.58 -11.92
C HIS A 220 -24.32 -5.69 -13.16
N GLN A 221 -23.94 -4.42 -13.07
CA GLN A 221 -23.83 -3.55 -14.26
C GLN A 221 -22.78 -4.07 -15.24
N ARG A 222 -21.67 -4.62 -14.74
CA ARG A 222 -20.58 -5.14 -15.57
C ARG A 222 -20.80 -6.56 -16.06
N TRP A 223 -21.43 -7.42 -15.26
CA TRP A 223 -21.79 -8.79 -15.62
C TRP A 223 -23.30 -9.01 -15.47
N PRO A 224 -24.12 -8.46 -16.38
CA PRO A 224 -25.57 -8.60 -16.30
C PRO A 224 -26.04 -10.05 -16.47
N GLN A 225 -25.20 -10.92 -17.03
CA GLN A 225 -25.48 -12.34 -17.27
C GLN A 225 -24.93 -13.26 -16.17
N PHE A 226 -24.48 -12.71 -15.03
CA PHE A 226 -23.92 -13.53 -13.95
C PHE A 226 -25.01 -14.42 -13.31
N SER A 227 -24.86 -15.73 -13.45
CA SER A 227 -25.90 -16.70 -13.08
C SER A 227 -25.80 -17.13 -11.62
N LEU A 228 -26.89 -17.74 -11.09
CA LEU A 228 -26.86 -18.38 -9.77
C LEU A 228 -25.79 -19.49 -9.68
N ALA A 229 -25.55 -20.23 -10.77
CA ALA A 229 -24.51 -21.25 -10.81
C ALA A 229 -23.11 -20.63 -10.71
N ASP A 230 -22.90 -19.44 -11.28
CA ASP A 230 -21.64 -18.72 -11.17
C ASP A 230 -21.44 -18.09 -9.78
N GLU A 231 -22.52 -17.65 -9.12
CA GLU A 231 -22.50 -17.24 -7.72
C GLU A 231 -22.04 -18.38 -6.81
N GLN A 232 -22.59 -19.59 -7.00
CA GLN A 232 -22.18 -20.78 -6.23
C GLN A 232 -20.70 -21.13 -6.45
N LYS A 233 -20.20 -21.00 -7.69
CA LYS A 233 -18.77 -21.17 -7.98
C LYS A 233 -17.93 -20.11 -7.27
N ALA A 234 -18.38 -18.85 -7.26
CA ALA A 234 -17.68 -17.76 -6.60
C ALA A 234 -17.62 -17.96 -5.08
N GLU A 235 -18.71 -18.41 -4.45
CA GLU A 235 -18.75 -18.76 -3.02
C GLU A 235 -17.84 -19.96 -2.69
N ALA A 236 -17.84 -21.01 -3.53
CA ALA A 236 -16.92 -22.14 -3.38
C ALA A 236 -15.46 -21.67 -3.46
N ARG A 237 -15.15 -20.86 -4.47
CA ARG A 237 -13.82 -20.28 -4.65
C ARG A 237 -13.40 -19.38 -3.48
N ALA A 238 -14.31 -18.56 -2.96
CA ALA A 238 -14.06 -17.71 -1.80
C ALA A 238 -13.72 -18.54 -0.55
N ARG A 239 -14.40 -19.67 -0.34
CA ARG A 239 -14.10 -20.59 0.77
C ARG A 239 -12.71 -21.22 0.63
N GLU A 240 -12.32 -21.64 -0.56
CA GLU A 240 -10.96 -22.15 -0.83
C GLU A 240 -9.89 -21.10 -0.50
N LEU A 241 -10.11 -19.87 -0.96
CA LEU A 241 -9.20 -18.75 -0.71
C LEU A 241 -9.07 -18.44 0.78
N LEU A 242 -10.21 -18.34 1.49
CA LEU A 242 -10.22 -18.11 2.93
C LEU A 242 -9.52 -19.22 3.72
N ALA A 243 -9.64 -20.48 3.29
CA ALA A 243 -8.95 -21.61 3.92
C ALA A 243 -7.42 -21.53 3.77
N GLY A 244 -6.92 -20.91 2.70
CA GLY A 244 -5.49 -20.68 2.47
C GLY A 244 -4.93 -19.42 3.13
N MET A 245 -5.78 -18.55 3.69
CA MET A 245 -5.36 -17.27 4.27
C MET A 245 -5.00 -17.38 5.75
N PRO A 246 -4.01 -16.61 6.23
CA PRO A 246 -3.73 -16.53 7.66
C PRO A 246 -4.94 -15.96 8.43
N PRO A 247 -5.20 -16.40 9.67
CA PRO A 247 -6.31 -15.89 10.48
C PRO A 247 -6.21 -14.37 10.67
N LEU A 248 -7.35 -13.71 10.90
CA LEU A 248 -7.35 -12.28 11.17
C LEU A 248 -6.65 -12.02 12.52
N PRO A 249 -5.88 -10.93 12.66
CA PRO A 249 -5.37 -10.51 13.95
C PRO A 249 -6.55 -10.32 14.93
N GLY A 250 -6.60 -11.12 15.99
CA GLY A 250 -7.64 -11.01 17.03
C GLY A 250 -8.81 -11.99 16.93
N SER A 251 -8.88 -12.88 15.92
CA SER A 251 -9.82 -14.01 15.94
C SER A 251 -9.24 -15.16 16.78
N LYS A 252 -9.71 -15.34 18.01
CA LYS A 252 -9.48 -16.53 18.84
C LYS A 252 -10.79 -17.28 19.04
#